data_AF-A0A200Q461-F1
#
_entry.id   AF-A0A200Q461-F1
#
_cell.length_a   1.000
_cell.length_b   1.000
_cell.length_c   1.000
_cell.angle_alpha   90.00
_cell.angle_beta   90.00
_cell.angle_gamma   90.00
#
_symmetry.space_group_name_H-M   'P 1'
#
loop_
_entity.id
_entity.type
_entity.pdbx_description
1 polymer ?
#
loop_
_entity_poly.entity_id
_entity_poly.type
_entity_poly.pdbx_seq_one_letter_code
_entity_poly.pdbx_strand_id
1 'polypeptide(L)'
;MENLASKSACKIVTREGELVAEVKQKQSTSGIVLGEDVMTLVVEPNVDHSLIMSLVVHPQGFFSTSSASTSSSSSSSPSPYITSQREVFTIWMKSLVMNSNGCTVYDSNGHIVYRIDNYDKKCSNKVYLMDLKGQVLSTILRKKLRLFGRWEGYNGNYSKVDQEKPWFQVRKPFRVLKANDSYYDVTVSTSPPNSSDQLNGSYKIEISDIGKFACRILDQAGVVVAEVKQKQSSSGVVLGDDVLTLVVEPNVDHSLIMGLMVVHGLINRKL
;
A
#
# COMPACT_ATOMS: atom_id res chain seq x y z
N MET A 1 30.44 -14.38 29.25
CA MET A 1 30.84 -13.92 27.91
C MET A 1 29.58 -13.43 27.22
N GLU A 2 29.50 -12.11 27.08
CA GLU A 2 28.72 -11.30 26.12
C GLU A 2 27.18 -11.41 26.02
N ASN A 3 26.52 -10.41 26.61
CA ASN A 3 25.47 -9.54 26.06
C ASN A 3 24.52 -10.13 24.99
N LEU A 4 23.27 -10.42 25.40
CA LEU A 4 22.11 -10.35 24.52
C LEU A 4 21.23 -9.19 24.95
N ALA A 5 21.61 -7.99 24.50
CA ALA A 5 20.82 -6.78 24.65
C ALA A 5 19.46 -6.99 23.98
N SER A 6 18.39 -6.98 24.77
CA SER A 6 17.02 -6.78 24.31
C SER A 6 16.92 -5.41 23.63
N LYS A 7 17.22 -5.35 22.33
CA LYS A 7 17.25 -4.13 21.51
C LYS A 7 15.86 -3.85 20.95
N SER A 8 15.11 -2.97 21.61
CA SER A 8 14.33 -1.87 21.01
C SER A 8 13.24 -1.37 21.98
N ALA A 9 13.64 -0.81 23.12
CA ALA A 9 12.72 -0.01 23.94
C ALA A 9 12.93 1.46 23.57
N CYS A 10 12.01 2.04 22.77
CA CYS A 10 12.00 3.48 22.52
C CYS A 10 11.31 4.16 23.71
N LYS A 11 12.03 5.04 24.42
CA LYS A 11 11.48 5.80 25.55
C LYS A 11 11.32 7.26 25.13
N ILE A 12 10.15 7.80 25.37
CA ILE A 12 9.87 9.23 25.23
C ILE A 12 9.93 9.80 26.64
N VAL A 13 10.83 10.76 26.84
CA VAL A 13 11.07 11.42 28.12
C VAL A 13 10.87 12.92 28.01
N THR A 14 10.51 13.58 29.11
CA THR A 14 10.48 15.05 29.21
C THR A 14 11.90 15.63 29.18
N ARG A 15 12.01 16.96 29.15
CA ARG A 15 13.31 17.64 29.26
C ARG A 15 13.97 17.40 30.62
N GLU A 16 13.15 17.18 31.64
CA GLU A 16 13.54 16.86 33.00
C GLU A 16 13.92 15.39 33.19
N GLY A 17 13.78 14.57 32.13
CA GLY A 17 14.14 13.16 32.12
C GLY A 17 13.04 12.21 32.63
N GLU A 18 11.82 12.71 32.88
CA GLU A 18 10.70 11.88 33.30
C GLU A 18 10.15 11.07 32.12
N LEU A 19 9.88 9.78 32.32
CA LEU A 19 9.29 8.91 31.30
C LEU A 19 7.82 9.31 31.07
N VAL A 20 7.45 9.57 29.82
CA VAL A 20 6.05 9.88 29.45
C VAL A 20 5.43 8.82 28.55
N ALA A 21 6.26 8.07 27.82
CA ALA A 21 5.82 6.88 27.11
C ALA A 21 6.97 5.93 26.82
N GLU A 22 6.65 4.66 26.67
CA GLU A 22 7.61 3.61 26.32
C GLU A 22 7.01 2.66 25.29
N VAL A 23 7.72 2.47 24.18
CA VAL A 23 7.43 1.44 23.20
C VAL A 23 8.17 0.18 23.61
N LYS A 24 7.42 -0.88 23.92
CA LYS A 24 7.93 -2.22 24.27
C LYS A 24 7.48 -3.25 23.26
N GLN A 25 8.16 -4.38 23.20
CA GLN A 25 7.67 -5.53 22.45
C GLN A 25 6.38 -6.08 23.09
N LYS A 26 5.39 -6.40 22.27
CA LYS A 26 4.11 -6.92 22.75
C LYS A 26 4.29 -8.36 23.23
N GLN A 27 3.82 -8.65 24.43
CA GLN A 27 3.74 -10.00 24.98
C GLN A 27 2.28 -10.46 24.97
N SER A 28 2.07 -11.71 24.58
CA SER A 28 0.80 -12.42 24.78
C SER A 28 0.47 -12.45 26.27
N THR A 29 -0.81 -12.57 26.62
CA THR A 29 -1.28 -12.81 27.99
C THR A 29 -0.70 -14.09 28.62
N SER A 30 -0.18 -15.01 27.80
CA SER A 30 0.57 -16.20 28.21
C SER A 30 2.08 -15.99 28.38
N GLY A 31 2.58 -14.75 28.27
CA GLY A 31 4.01 -14.41 28.37
C GLY A 31 4.83 -14.68 27.10
N ILE A 32 4.21 -15.19 26.03
CA ILE A 32 4.88 -15.40 24.74
C ILE A 32 5.12 -14.05 24.06
N VAL A 33 6.38 -13.72 23.82
CA VAL A 33 6.79 -12.53 23.07
C VAL A 33 6.32 -12.65 21.62
N LEU A 34 5.49 -11.71 21.15
CA LEU A 34 4.90 -11.73 19.82
C LEU A 34 5.86 -11.19 18.76
N GLY A 35 7.04 -11.79 18.57
CA GLY A 35 7.95 -11.36 17.50
C GLY A 35 8.50 -9.92 17.66
N GLU A 36 9.67 -9.61 17.07
CA GLU A 36 10.29 -8.25 17.19
C GLU A 36 9.46 -7.15 16.51
N ASP A 37 8.54 -7.55 15.65
CA ASP A 37 7.73 -6.71 14.78
C ASP A 37 6.39 -6.28 15.39
N VAL A 38 6.05 -6.74 16.60
CA VAL A 38 4.83 -6.33 17.31
C VAL A 38 5.20 -5.57 18.57
N MET A 39 4.86 -4.29 18.60
CA MET A 39 5.14 -3.39 19.72
C MET A 39 3.87 -2.95 20.45
N THR A 40 4.03 -2.47 21.66
CA THR A 40 3.02 -1.88 22.54
C THR A 40 3.56 -0.54 23.03
N LEU A 41 2.82 0.53 22.75
CA LEU A 41 3.09 1.84 23.30
C LEU A 41 2.36 1.96 24.64
N VAL A 42 3.12 2.13 25.72
CA VAL A 42 2.61 2.42 27.06
C VAL A 42 2.76 3.93 27.27
N VAL A 43 1.66 4.62 27.54
CA VAL A 43 1.62 6.07 27.79
C VAL A 43 1.29 6.30 29.26
N GLU A 44 2.04 7.17 29.92
CA GLU A 44 1.80 7.49 31.33
C GLU A 44 0.45 8.22 31.51
N PRO A 45 -0.21 8.04 32.67
CA PRO A 45 -1.46 8.74 32.97
C PRO A 45 -1.30 10.26 32.82
N ASN A 46 -2.34 10.93 32.31
CA ASN A 46 -2.40 12.39 32.10
C ASN A 46 -1.46 12.95 31.02
N VAL A 47 -0.82 12.10 30.22
CA VAL A 47 -0.09 12.52 29.02
C VAL A 47 -1.05 12.57 27.82
N ASP A 48 -0.91 13.57 26.95
CA ASP A 48 -1.69 13.65 25.72
C ASP A 48 -1.29 12.51 24.77
N HIS A 49 -2.16 11.51 24.67
CA HIS A 49 -1.96 10.34 23.81
C HIS A 49 -1.79 10.72 22.33
N SER A 50 -2.41 11.82 21.87
CA SER A 50 -2.31 12.31 20.50
C SER A 50 -0.91 12.82 20.20
N LEU A 51 -0.32 13.56 21.15
CA LEU A 51 1.05 14.04 21.06
C LEU A 51 2.03 12.87 21.00
N ILE A 52 1.89 11.89 21.91
CA ILE A 52 2.77 10.72 21.92
C ILE A 52 2.62 9.91 20.62
N MET A 53 1.39 9.67 20.17
CA MET A 53 1.16 8.97 18.90
C MET A 53 1.80 9.71 17.72
N SER A 54 1.76 11.05 17.69
CA SER A 54 2.42 11.83 16.63
C SER A 54 3.93 11.59 16.59
N LEU A 55 4.58 11.53 17.75
CA LEU A 55 6.02 11.29 17.89
C LEU A 55 6.42 9.87 17.46
N VAL A 56 5.56 8.89 17.75
CA VAL A 56 5.79 7.49 17.40
C VAL A 56 5.56 7.22 15.91
N VAL A 57 4.52 7.82 15.31
CA VAL A 57 4.18 7.61 13.89
C VAL A 57 5.08 8.43 12.95
N HIS A 58 5.55 9.60 13.38
CA HIS A 58 6.39 10.50 12.58
C HIS A 58 7.68 10.91 13.31
N PRO A 59 8.60 9.98 13.61
CA PRO A 59 9.84 10.31 14.32
C PRO A 59 10.71 11.30 13.53
N GLN A 60 10.59 11.33 12.20
CA GLN A 60 11.34 12.22 11.30
C GLN A 60 10.75 13.64 11.18
N GLY A 61 9.56 13.90 11.76
CA GLY A 61 8.91 15.22 11.69
C GLY A 61 9.62 16.33 12.49
N PHE A 62 10.65 15.98 13.28
CA PHE A 62 11.36 16.90 14.17
C PHE A 62 12.86 17.10 13.85
N PHE A 63 13.42 16.38 12.87
CA PHE A 63 14.81 16.55 12.46
C PHE A 63 14.92 16.94 10.99
N SER A 64 15.33 18.18 10.77
CA SER A 64 15.88 18.76 9.54
C SER A 64 14.90 19.07 8.40
N THR A 65 14.47 20.33 8.38
CA THR A 65 14.25 21.08 7.14
C THR A 65 15.58 21.25 6.39
N SER A 66 15.75 20.50 5.31
CA SER A 66 16.68 20.90 4.25
C SER A 66 15.97 20.76 2.91
N SER A 67 15.47 21.90 2.41
CA SER A 67 14.94 22.07 1.08
C SER A 67 16.06 22.00 0.06
N ALA A 68 16.23 20.84 -0.59
CA ALA A 68 17.00 20.72 -1.81
C ALA A 68 16.07 20.92 -3.00
N SER A 69 16.19 22.07 -3.65
CA SER A 69 15.63 22.33 -4.98
C SER A 69 16.42 21.52 -6.02
N THR A 70 15.76 20.58 -6.70
CA THR A 70 16.38 19.84 -7.81
C THR A 70 15.85 20.40 -9.12
N SER A 71 16.75 20.98 -9.90
CA SER A 71 16.56 21.39 -11.28
C SER A 71 16.37 20.15 -12.17
N SER A 72 15.41 20.24 -13.09
CA SER A 72 15.10 19.20 -14.07
C SER A 72 16.21 19.11 -15.12
N SER A 73 16.96 18.00 -15.11
CA SER A 73 17.76 17.56 -16.24
C SER A 73 17.20 16.24 -16.76
N SER A 74 16.82 16.26 -18.04
CA SER A 74 16.29 15.12 -18.78
C SER A 74 17.39 14.09 -19.02
N SER A 75 17.52 13.14 -18.11
CA SER A 75 18.14 11.84 -18.35
C SER A 75 17.11 10.79 -17.97
N SER A 76 17.01 9.71 -18.75
CA SER A 76 16.09 8.59 -18.52
C SER A 76 16.46 7.87 -17.22
N SER A 77 16.11 8.49 -16.10
CA SER A 77 16.21 7.90 -14.78
C SER A 77 15.21 6.76 -14.71
N PRO A 78 15.58 5.58 -14.20
CA PRO A 78 14.62 4.52 -13.96
C PRO A 78 13.47 5.06 -13.11
N SER A 79 12.24 4.64 -13.43
CA SER A 79 11.06 5.00 -12.64
C SER A 79 11.38 4.78 -11.16
N PRO A 80 11.13 5.74 -10.26
CA PRO A 80 11.38 5.56 -8.83
C PRO A 80 10.53 4.42 -8.23
N TYR A 81 9.60 3.90 -9.02
CA TYR A 81 8.70 2.80 -8.68
C TYR A 81 9.17 1.44 -9.20
N ILE A 82 10.36 1.33 -9.79
CA ILE A 82 10.97 0.06 -10.20
C ILE A 82 12.29 -0.11 -9.45
N THR A 83 12.41 -1.19 -8.69
CA THR A 83 13.65 -1.50 -7.95
C THR A 83 14.21 -2.83 -8.43
N SER A 84 15.54 -3.01 -8.31
CA SER A 84 16.22 -4.26 -8.68
C SER A 84 16.13 -5.33 -7.59
N GLN A 85 15.46 -5.04 -6.49
CA GLN A 85 15.27 -5.93 -5.36
C GLN A 85 13.80 -6.23 -5.13
N ARG A 86 13.53 -7.27 -4.36
CA ARG A 86 12.18 -7.61 -3.96
C ARG A 86 11.73 -6.59 -2.90
N GLU A 87 10.59 -5.96 -3.13
CA GLU A 87 9.99 -5.02 -2.19
C GLU A 87 8.93 -5.73 -1.33
N VAL A 88 8.88 -5.38 -0.05
CA VAL A 88 7.86 -5.87 0.88
C VAL A 88 7.18 -4.67 1.52
N PHE A 89 5.87 -4.60 1.33
CA PHE A 89 5.03 -3.56 1.86
C PHE A 89 4.07 -4.11 2.90
N THR A 90 3.78 -3.30 3.91
CA THR A 90 2.66 -3.52 4.83
C THR A 90 1.52 -2.60 4.46
N ILE A 91 0.35 -3.16 4.19
CA ILE A 91 -0.85 -2.39 3.87
C ILE A 91 -1.76 -2.43 5.08
N TRP A 92 -2.06 -1.27 5.64
CA TRP A 92 -3.08 -1.12 6.65
C TRP A 92 -4.36 -0.60 5.98
N MET A 93 -5.43 -1.39 6.01
CA MET A 93 -6.73 -1.11 5.37
C MET A 93 -7.54 -0.03 6.13
N LYS A 94 -6.85 1.01 6.59
CA LYS A 94 -7.40 2.21 7.19
C LYS A 94 -6.71 3.44 6.62
N SER A 95 -7.52 4.46 6.39
CA SER A 95 -7.01 5.79 6.03
C SER A 95 -6.53 6.53 7.28
N LEU A 96 -5.51 7.38 7.11
CA LEU A 96 -5.10 8.38 8.10
C LEU A 96 -6.00 9.63 8.08
N VAL A 97 -6.85 9.78 7.07
CA VAL A 97 -7.80 10.88 6.94
C VAL A 97 -9.10 10.51 7.66
N MET A 98 -9.44 11.30 8.67
CA MET A 98 -10.60 11.07 9.52
C MET A 98 -11.90 10.93 8.70
N ASN A 99 -12.68 9.89 8.99
CA ASN A 99 -13.96 9.58 8.33
C ASN A 99 -13.87 9.30 6.81
N SER A 100 -12.70 8.94 6.29
CA SER A 100 -12.54 8.51 4.90
C SER A 100 -12.35 7.00 4.79
N ASN A 101 -12.62 6.46 3.60
CA ASN A 101 -12.27 5.09 3.24
C ASN A 101 -10.95 5.12 2.48
N GLY A 102 -10.03 4.23 2.84
CA GLY A 102 -8.70 4.21 2.27
C GLY A 102 -7.79 3.20 2.95
N CYS A 103 -6.54 3.15 2.48
CA CYS A 103 -5.49 2.37 3.10
C CYS A 103 -4.16 3.13 3.10
N THR A 104 -3.29 2.74 4.02
CA THR A 104 -1.96 3.31 4.21
C THR A 104 -0.94 2.22 3.98
N VAL A 105 0.10 2.52 3.20
CA VAL A 105 1.13 1.53 2.85
C VAL A 105 2.45 1.94 3.45
N TYR A 106 3.10 0.99 4.10
CA TYR A 106 4.41 1.13 4.72
C TYR A 106 5.44 0.29 3.98
N ASP A 107 6.65 0.80 3.83
CA ASP A 107 7.79 0.02 3.35
C ASP A 107 8.29 -0.95 4.44
N SER A 108 9.34 -1.72 4.12
CA SER A 108 9.99 -2.64 5.05
C SER A 108 10.66 -1.94 6.24
N ASN A 109 10.93 -0.64 6.14
CA ASN A 109 11.50 0.17 7.21
C ASN A 109 10.42 0.80 8.12
N GLY A 110 9.13 0.63 7.79
CA GLY A 110 8.02 1.22 8.51
C GLY A 110 7.72 2.67 8.13
N HIS A 111 8.32 3.21 7.07
CA HIS A 111 7.92 4.50 6.52
C HIS A 111 6.67 4.37 5.69
N ILE A 112 5.72 5.29 5.86
CA ILE A 112 4.57 5.39 4.95
C ILE A 112 5.13 5.74 3.57
N VAL A 113 4.74 5.04 2.51
CA VAL A 113 5.19 5.30 1.13
C VAL A 113 4.04 5.61 0.19
N TYR A 114 2.85 5.07 0.48
CA TYR A 114 1.63 5.38 -0.25
C TYR A 114 0.47 5.70 0.67
N ARG A 115 -0.37 6.62 0.19
CA ARG A 115 -1.68 6.91 0.74
C ARG A 115 -2.73 6.61 -0.32
N ILE A 116 -3.73 5.85 0.06
CA ILE A 116 -4.86 5.51 -0.82
C ILE A 116 -6.09 6.04 -0.14
N ASP A 117 -6.76 7.00 -0.76
CA ASP A 117 -7.88 7.69 -0.14
C ASP A 117 -9.00 7.92 -1.15
N ASN A 118 -10.23 7.81 -0.67
CA ASN A 118 -11.42 8.27 -1.37
C ASN A 118 -11.85 9.63 -0.81
N TYR A 119 -11.29 10.71 -1.35
CA TYR A 119 -11.58 12.09 -0.90
C TYR A 119 -12.91 12.65 -1.41
N ASP A 120 -13.54 12.00 -2.38
CA ASP A 120 -14.77 12.48 -2.98
C ASP A 120 -15.99 12.15 -2.08
N LYS A 121 -17.16 12.73 -2.42
CA LYS A 121 -18.43 12.49 -1.71
C LYS A 121 -18.67 10.99 -1.46
N LYS A 122 -19.34 10.65 -0.35
CA LYS A 122 -19.78 9.27 -0.04
C LYS A 122 -20.34 8.60 -1.31
N CYS A 123 -19.84 7.40 -1.63
CA CYS A 123 -20.12 6.64 -2.85
C CYS A 123 -19.42 7.11 -4.14
N SER A 124 -18.31 7.84 -4.04
CA SER A 124 -17.47 8.14 -5.21
C SER A 124 -16.99 6.87 -5.91
N ASN A 125 -16.93 6.94 -7.23
CA ASN A 125 -16.36 5.90 -8.06
C ASN A 125 -14.84 6.08 -8.25
N LYS A 126 -14.21 7.05 -7.57
CA LYS A 126 -12.80 7.38 -7.71
C LYS A 126 -12.03 7.08 -6.43
N VAL A 127 -10.81 6.57 -6.60
CA VAL A 127 -9.83 6.39 -5.54
C VAL A 127 -8.51 6.96 -6.01
N TYR A 128 -7.79 7.64 -5.12
CA TYR A 128 -6.54 8.29 -5.42
C TYR A 128 -5.40 7.54 -4.74
N LEU A 129 -4.44 7.05 -5.53
CA LEU A 129 -3.15 6.57 -5.05
C LEU A 129 -2.18 7.75 -5.06
N MET A 130 -1.63 8.10 -3.90
CA MET A 130 -0.71 9.22 -3.73
C MET A 130 0.57 8.79 -3.05
N ASP A 131 1.61 9.59 -3.26
CA ASP A 131 2.81 9.55 -2.44
C ASP A 131 2.58 10.24 -1.08
N LEU A 132 3.62 10.21 -0.23
CA LEU A 132 3.67 10.90 1.06
C LEU A 132 3.44 12.41 0.99
N LYS A 133 3.85 13.05 -0.10
CA LYS A 133 3.75 14.51 -0.31
C LYS A 133 2.36 14.93 -0.76
N GLY A 134 1.46 13.97 -0.99
CA GLY A 134 0.11 14.20 -1.50
C GLY A 134 0.06 14.36 -3.02
N GLN A 135 1.13 14.04 -3.75
CA GLN A 135 1.09 13.97 -5.20
C GLN A 135 0.30 12.74 -5.65
N VAL A 136 -0.73 12.95 -6.46
CA VAL A 136 -1.51 11.86 -7.06
C VAL A 136 -0.65 11.16 -8.11
N LEU A 137 -0.35 9.89 -7.85
CA LEU A 137 0.37 9.00 -8.77
C LEU A 137 -0.60 8.37 -9.77
N SER A 138 -1.75 7.94 -9.26
CA SER A 138 -2.80 7.39 -10.11
C SER A 138 -4.19 7.67 -9.58
N THR A 139 -5.12 7.94 -10.50
CA THR A 139 -6.55 8.00 -10.21
C THR A 139 -7.22 6.75 -10.75
N ILE A 140 -7.90 6.00 -9.87
CA ILE A 140 -8.57 4.75 -10.19
C ILE A 140 -10.07 5.02 -10.26
N LEU A 141 -10.66 4.83 -11.43
CA LEU A 141 -12.07 5.05 -11.71
C LEU A 141 -12.80 3.72 -11.89
N ARG A 142 -13.89 3.52 -11.13
CA ARG A 142 -14.86 2.46 -11.36
C ARG A 142 -15.89 2.90 -12.40
N LYS A 143 -15.90 2.26 -13.58
CA LYS A 143 -16.94 2.47 -14.59
C LYS A 143 -18.12 1.52 -14.33
N LYS A 144 -19.28 2.10 -14.01
CA LYS A 144 -20.54 1.35 -13.80
C LYS A 144 -21.14 0.94 -15.15
N LEU A 145 -20.73 -0.21 -15.70
CA LEU A 145 -21.51 -0.89 -16.74
C LEU A 145 -22.48 -1.89 -16.10
N ARG A 146 -23.68 -2.03 -16.68
CA ARG A 146 -24.85 -2.70 -16.07
C ARG A 146 -24.64 -4.16 -15.64
N LEU A 147 -23.58 -4.84 -16.10
CA LEU A 147 -23.35 -6.27 -15.85
C LEU A 147 -21.89 -6.66 -15.50
N PHE A 148 -20.92 -5.74 -15.62
CA PHE A 148 -19.50 -6.07 -15.42
C PHE A 148 -18.78 -4.95 -14.69
N GLY A 149 -18.08 -5.29 -13.61
CA GLY A 149 -17.15 -4.38 -12.97
C GLY A 149 -15.97 -4.10 -13.90
N ARG A 150 -15.76 -2.82 -14.23
CA ARG A 150 -14.59 -2.33 -14.95
C ARG A 150 -13.93 -1.23 -14.12
N TRP A 151 -12.62 -1.30 -14.00
CA TRP A 151 -11.80 -0.29 -13.34
C TRP A 151 -10.72 0.18 -14.30
N GLU A 152 -10.40 1.46 -14.23
CA GLU A 152 -9.39 2.10 -15.05
C GLU A 152 -8.49 2.96 -14.17
N GLY A 153 -7.19 2.79 -14.31
CA GLY A 153 -6.19 3.65 -13.70
C GLY A 153 -5.65 4.66 -14.69
N TYR A 154 -5.49 5.91 -14.26
CA TYR A 154 -4.95 7.02 -15.03
C TYR A 154 -3.75 7.60 -14.29
N ASN A 155 -2.68 7.93 -15.01
CA ASN A 155 -1.47 8.53 -14.42
C ASN A 155 -1.70 10.00 -14.05
N GLY A 156 -1.21 10.40 -12.87
CA GLY A 156 -1.12 11.80 -12.47
C GLY A 156 -2.44 12.47 -12.07
N ASN A 157 -2.40 13.81 -12.06
CA ASN A 157 -3.47 14.67 -11.54
C ASN A 157 -4.59 14.88 -12.57
N TYR A 158 -5.79 14.50 -12.17
CA TYR A 158 -6.92 14.13 -13.01
C TYR A 158 -7.71 15.35 -13.52
N SER A 159 -7.20 16.03 -14.56
CA SER A 159 -7.87 17.20 -15.17
C SER A 159 -8.65 16.87 -16.45
N LYS A 160 -8.43 15.72 -17.12
CA LYS A 160 -8.96 15.46 -18.49
C LYS A 160 -9.37 14.00 -18.77
N VAL A 161 -10.23 13.45 -17.92
CA VAL A 161 -10.78 12.06 -17.98
C VAL A 161 -11.33 11.66 -19.34
N ASP A 162 -11.98 12.59 -20.03
CA ASP A 162 -12.77 12.27 -21.21
C ASP A 162 -11.92 12.20 -22.49
N GLN A 163 -10.60 12.45 -22.40
CA GLN A 163 -9.71 12.52 -23.57
C GLN A 163 -8.44 11.66 -23.46
N GLU A 164 -8.12 11.09 -22.30
CA GLU A 164 -6.91 10.28 -22.12
C GLU A 164 -7.19 8.77 -22.09
N LYS A 165 -6.27 7.99 -22.67
CA LYS A 165 -6.27 6.53 -22.63
C LYS A 165 -5.86 6.07 -21.22
N PRO A 166 -6.53 5.06 -20.62
CA PRO A 166 -6.14 4.57 -19.30
C PRO A 166 -4.75 3.94 -19.32
N TRP A 167 -4.00 4.19 -18.24
CA TRP A 167 -2.70 3.56 -17.98
C TRP A 167 -2.87 2.06 -17.75
N PHE A 168 -3.88 1.67 -16.98
CA PHE A 168 -4.28 0.27 -16.88
C PHE A 168 -5.79 0.12 -16.83
N GLN A 169 -6.27 -1.06 -17.21
CA GLN A 169 -7.66 -1.43 -17.16
C GLN A 169 -7.81 -2.83 -16.57
N VAL A 170 -8.68 -2.96 -15.57
CA VAL A 170 -9.06 -4.24 -14.96
C VAL A 170 -10.49 -4.58 -15.34
N ARG A 171 -10.70 -5.80 -15.85
CA ARG A 171 -12.02 -6.28 -16.28
C ARG A 171 -12.25 -7.71 -15.82
N LYS A 172 -13.51 -8.03 -15.52
CA LYS A 172 -13.92 -9.43 -15.35
C LYS A 172 -14.02 -10.10 -16.73
N PRO A 173 -13.44 -11.29 -16.96
CA PRO A 173 -13.58 -12.01 -18.22
C PRO A 173 -15.05 -12.37 -18.50
N PHE A 174 -15.46 -12.33 -19.77
CA PHE A 174 -16.87 -12.33 -20.17
C PHE A 174 -17.55 -13.71 -20.18
N ARG A 175 -16.82 -14.80 -19.90
CA ARG A 175 -17.38 -16.17 -19.90
C ARG A 175 -16.52 -17.08 -19.04
N VAL A 176 -17.05 -17.59 -17.93
CA VAL A 176 -17.01 -19.03 -17.65
C VAL A 176 -18.16 -19.41 -16.72
N LEU A 177 -19.05 -20.27 -17.21
CA LEU A 177 -20.02 -21.04 -16.41
C LEU A 177 -19.36 -22.25 -15.73
N LYS A 178 -18.02 -22.37 -15.78
CA LYS A 178 -17.23 -23.52 -15.30
C LYS A 178 -15.78 -23.11 -15.00
N ALA A 179 -15.51 -22.60 -13.81
CA ALA A 179 -14.21 -22.74 -13.13
C ALA A 179 -14.37 -22.19 -11.71
N ASN A 180 -13.83 -22.91 -10.73
CA ASN A 180 -13.68 -22.43 -9.35
C ASN A 180 -12.68 -21.25 -9.24
N ASP A 181 -11.97 -20.90 -10.32
CA ASP A 181 -10.96 -19.84 -10.30
C ASP A 181 -11.59 -18.47 -10.58
N SER A 182 -11.59 -17.61 -9.56
CA SER A 182 -11.99 -16.21 -9.72
C SER A 182 -10.78 -15.34 -10.04
N TYR A 183 -10.68 -14.84 -11.28
CA TYR A 183 -9.61 -13.95 -11.71
C TYR A 183 -10.11 -12.76 -12.51
N TYR A 184 -9.25 -11.75 -12.66
CA TYR A 184 -9.49 -10.55 -13.46
C TYR A 184 -8.36 -10.34 -14.47
N ASP A 185 -8.74 -9.97 -15.70
CA ASP A 185 -7.78 -9.56 -16.73
C ASP A 185 -7.34 -8.12 -16.49
N VAL A 186 -6.04 -7.87 -16.64
CA VAL A 186 -5.45 -6.54 -16.60
C VAL A 186 -4.76 -6.25 -17.93
N THR A 187 -5.04 -5.08 -18.49
CA THR A 187 -4.34 -4.55 -19.65
C THR A 187 -3.63 -3.27 -19.24
N VAL A 188 -2.34 -3.14 -19.57
CA VAL A 188 -1.51 -1.98 -19.21
C VAL A 188 -1.02 -1.33 -20.49
N SER A 189 -1.24 -0.03 -20.63
CA SER A 189 -0.71 0.78 -21.74
C SER A 189 0.67 1.30 -21.31
N THR A 190 1.76 0.79 -21.88
CA THR A 190 3.12 1.25 -21.52
C THR A 190 3.67 2.32 -22.47
N SER A 191 2.89 2.70 -23.48
CA SER A 191 3.27 3.63 -24.54
C SER A 191 2.63 5.01 -24.33
N PRO A 192 3.33 6.12 -24.68
CA PRO A 192 2.72 7.44 -24.70
C PRO A 192 1.47 7.45 -25.59
N PRO A 193 0.47 8.31 -25.31
CA PRO A 193 -0.79 8.35 -26.05
C PRO A 193 -0.65 8.61 -27.56
N ASN A 194 0.54 9.03 -28.03
CA ASN A 194 0.82 9.40 -29.42
C ASN A 194 1.83 8.48 -30.13
N SER A 195 2.22 7.33 -29.56
CA SER A 195 3.09 6.37 -30.27
C SER A 195 2.29 5.40 -31.13
N SER A 196 2.75 5.18 -32.37
CA SER A 196 2.17 4.21 -33.30
C SER A 196 2.39 2.75 -32.86
N ASP A 197 3.47 2.49 -32.11
CA ASP A 197 3.69 1.22 -31.43
C ASP A 197 3.06 1.27 -30.04
N GLN A 198 1.88 0.65 -29.93
CA GLN A 198 1.23 0.38 -28.64
C GLN A 198 1.77 -0.94 -28.09
N LEU A 199 2.81 -0.87 -27.27
CA LEU A 199 3.17 -1.99 -26.42
C LEU A 199 2.15 -2.04 -25.28
N ASN A 200 1.38 -3.12 -25.21
CA ASN A 200 0.44 -3.36 -24.14
C ASN A 200 0.98 -4.50 -23.26
N GLY A 201 1.21 -4.22 -21.98
CA GLY A 201 1.44 -5.25 -20.98
C GLY A 201 0.13 -5.95 -20.64
N SER A 202 0.21 -7.22 -20.24
CA SER A 202 -0.94 -7.95 -19.70
C SER A 202 -0.59 -8.62 -18.38
N TYR A 203 -1.53 -8.55 -17.45
CA TYR A 203 -1.42 -9.20 -16.14
C TYR A 203 -2.75 -9.88 -15.82
N LYS A 204 -2.73 -10.76 -14.81
CA LYS A 204 -3.92 -11.37 -14.22
C LYS A 204 -3.90 -11.18 -12.72
N ILE A 205 -5.03 -10.79 -12.15
CA ILE A 205 -5.24 -10.82 -10.70
C ILE A 205 -5.99 -12.11 -10.39
N GLU A 206 -5.29 -13.08 -9.83
CA GLU A 206 -5.85 -14.34 -9.36
C GLU A 206 -6.26 -14.18 -7.89
N ILE A 207 -7.54 -14.42 -7.61
CA ILE A 207 -8.07 -14.34 -6.24
C ILE A 207 -7.91 -15.71 -5.60
N SER A 208 -7.37 -15.72 -4.39
CA SER A 208 -7.35 -16.91 -3.56
C SER A 208 -8.57 -16.93 -2.64
N ASP A 209 -9.23 -18.08 -2.55
CA ASP A 209 -10.30 -18.30 -1.56
C ASP A 209 -9.73 -18.44 -0.13
N ILE A 210 -8.41 -18.59 -0.01
CA ILE A 210 -7.70 -18.78 1.27
C ILE A 210 -7.30 -17.42 1.83
N GLY A 211 -8.17 -16.85 2.67
CA GLY A 211 -7.96 -15.58 3.36
C GLY A 211 -8.64 -14.40 2.67
N LYS A 212 -9.28 -13.51 3.45
CA LYS A 212 -10.26 -12.51 2.98
C LYS A 212 -9.74 -11.45 1.96
N PHE A 213 -8.46 -11.47 1.61
CA PHE A 213 -7.78 -10.53 0.70
C PHE A 213 -6.59 -11.13 -0.05
N ALA A 214 -6.40 -12.44 0.03
CA ALA A 214 -5.25 -13.06 -0.59
C ALA A 214 -5.41 -13.04 -2.11
N CYS A 215 -4.39 -12.53 -2.80
CA CYS A 215 -4.37 -12.55 -4.25
C CYS A 215 -2.94 -12.63 -4.78
N ARG A 216 -2.81 -13.15 -6.01
CA ARG A 216 -1.57 -13.15 -6.76
C ARG A 216 -1.77 -12.33 -8.01
N ILE A 217 -0.75 -11.56 -8.37
CA ILE A 217 -0.70 -10.85 -9.65
C ILE A 217 0.32 -11.57 -10.51
N LEU A 218 -0.14 -12.04 -11.66
CA LEU A 218 0.66 -12.80 -12.61
C LEU A 218 0.92 -11.93 -13.84
N ASP A 219 2.11 -12.03 -14.41
CA ASP A 219 2.43 -11.42 -15.70
C ASP A 219 1.84 -12.20 -16.89
N GLN A 220 2.18 -11.78 -18.10
CA GLN A 220 1.76 -12.42 -19.34
C GLN A 220 2.28 -13.86 -19.51
N ALA A 221 3.40 -14.21 -18.87
CA ALA A 221 3.96 -15.56 -18.89
C ALA A 221 3.34 -16.47 -17.81
N GLY A 222 2.48 -15.91 -16.96
CA GLY A 222 1.89 -16.64 -15.82
C GLY A 222 2.84 -16.72 -14.62
N VAL A 223 3.88 -15.90 -14.58
CA VAL A 223 4.79 -15.82 -13.43
C VAL A 223 4.20 -14.86 -12.40
N VAL A 224 4.22 -15.25 -11.13
CA VAL A 224 3.77 -14.40 -10.02
C VAL A 224 4.77 -13.26 -9.87
N VAL A 225 4.30 -12.03 -10.07
CA VAL A 225 5.08 -10.79 -9.93
C VAL A 225 4.75 -10.03 -8.65
N ALA A 226 3.61 -10.32 -8.04
CA ALA A 226 3.27 -9.83 -6.72
C ALA A 226 2.28 -10.74 -6.00
N GLU A 227 2.32 -10.72 -4.68
CA GLU A 227 1.46 -11.53 -3.84
C GLU A 227 1.00 -10.74 -2.61
N VAL A 228 -0.31 -10.77 -2.34
CA VAL A 228 -0.93 -10.19 -1.16
C VAL A 228 -1.36 -11.30 -0.21
N LYS A 229 -0.98 -11.18 1.05
CA LYS A 229 -1.37 -12.09 2.15
C LYS A 229 -1.77 -11.30 3.38
N GLN A 230 -2.47 -11.96 4.30
CA GLN A 230 -2.68 -11.42 5.63
C GLN A 230 -1.33 -11.33 6.36
N LYS A 231 -1.04 -10.17 6.98
CA LYS A 231 0.23 -9.99 7.68
C LYS A 231 0.25 -10.86 8.93
N GLN A 232 1.36 -11.58 9.10
CA GLN A 232 1.65 -12.36 10.29
C GLN A 232 2.90 -11.79 10.96
N SER A 233 2.95 -11.90 12.29
CA SER A 233 4.17 -11.65 13.02
C SER A 233 5.25 -12.66 12.64
N SER A 234 6.50 -12.37 13.01
CA SER A 234 7.60 -13.35 12.93
C SER A 234 7.33 -14.66 13.69
N SER A 235 6.41 -14.65 14.67
CA SER A 235 5.93 -15.83 15.41
C SER A 235 4.70 -16.53 14.77
N GLY A 236 4.26 -16.09 13.60
CA GLY A 236 3.12 -16.65 12.88
C GLY A 236 1.75 -16.15 13.34
N VAL A 237 1.70 -15.14 14.22
CA VAL A 237 0.45 -14.59 14.74
C VAL A 237 -0.12 -13.58 13.74
N VAL A 238 -1.35 -13.82 13.30
CA VAL A 238 -2.08 -12.93 12.40
C VAL A 238 -2.29 -11.54 13.03
N LEU A 239 -1.87 -10.47 12.35
CA LEU A 239 -1.92 -9.08 12.84
C LEU A 239 -3.24 -8.35 12.55
N GLY A 240 -4.32 -9.08 12.30
CA GLY A 240 -5.66 -8.57 12.01
C GLY A 240 -6.08 -8.80 10.56
N ASP A 241 -7.40 -8.71 10.30
CA ASP A 241 -7.99 -8.85 8.96
C ASP A 241 -7.79 -7.60 8.09
N ASP A 242 -7.33 -6.50 8.68
CA ASP A 242 -7.09 -5.19 8.06
C ASP A 242 -5.60 -4.88 7.87
N VAL A 243 -4.70 -5.82 8.17
CA VAL A 243 -3.25 -5.66 7.95
C VAL A 243 -2.75 -6.74 7.00
N LEU A 244 -2.23 -6.32 5.85
CA LEU A 244 -1.79 -7.19 4.77
C LEU A 244 -0.29 -7.00 4.52
N THR A 245 0.34 -8.04 4.00
CA THR A 245 1.68 -8.00 3.41
C THR A 245 1.53 -8.09 1.90
N LEU A 246 2.13 -7.16 1.18
CA LEU A 246 2.29 -7.20 -0.27
C LEU A 246 3.77 -7.41 -0.58
N VAL A 247 4.09 -8.48 -1.30
CA VAL A 247 5.42 -8.75 -1.82
C VAL A 247 5.42 -8.45 -3.31
N VAL A 248 6.39 -7.68 -3.79
CA VAL A 248 6.56 -7.35 -5.21
C VAL A 248 7.93 -7.83 -5.68
N GLU A 249 7.95 -8.58 -6.77
CA GLU A 249 9.19 -9.12 -7.33
C GLU A 249 10.07 -8.01 -7.95
N PRO A 250 11.40 -8.23 -8.05
CA PRO A 250 12.32 -7.29 -8.67
C PRO A 250 11.91 -6.88 -10.09
N ASN A 251 12.25 -5.65 -10.45
CA ASN A 251 12.04 -5.06 -11.78
C ASN A 251 10.57 -4.93 -12.20
N VAL A 252 9.65 -4.97 -11.23
CA VAL A 252 8.22 -4.74 -11.41
C VAL A 252 7.89 -3.33 -10.92
N ASP A 253 7.05 -2.60 -11.66
CA ASP A 253 6.57 -1.29 -11.24
C ASP A 253 5.62 -1.44 -10.04
N HIS A 254 6.11 -1.14 -8.85
CA HIS A 254 5.33 -1.31 -7.63
C HIS A 254 4.19 -0.29 -7.50
N SER A 255 4.23 0.85 -8.21
CA SER A 255 3.08 1.76 -8.26
C SER A 255 1.92 1.19 -9.07
N LEU A 256 2.22 0.45 -10.15
CA LEU A 256 1.21 -0.30 -10.92
C LEU A 256 0.60 -1.39 -10.03
N ILE A 257 1.43 -2.17 -9.35
CA ILE A 257 0.98 -3.23 -8.44
C ILE A 257 0.10 -2.68 -7.32
N MET A 258 0.46 -1.53 -6.73
CA MET A 258 -0.40 -0.83 -5.76
C MET A 258 -1.76 -0.47 -6.38
N GLY A 259 -1.79 0.07 -7.59
CA GLY A 259 -3.03 0.37 -8.30
C GLY A 259 -3.92 -0.87 -8.50
N LEU A 260 -3.33 -2.02 -8.86
CA LEU A 260 -4.05 -3.29 -9.01
C LEU A 260 -4.56 -3.83 -7.68
N MET A 261 -3.77 -3.71 -6.61
CA MET A 261 -4.19 -4.06 -5.24
C MET A 261 -5.39 -3.22 -4.80
N VAL A 262 -5.40 -1.93 -5.08
CA VAL A 262 -6.55 -1.06 -4.78
C VAL A 262 -7.81 -1.54 -5.53
N VAL A 263 -7.69 -1.90 -6.81
CA VAL A 263 -8.81 -2.48 -7.56
C VAL A 263 -9.30 -3.79 -6.93
N HIS A 264 -8.40 -4.65 -6.48
CA HIS A 264 -8.77 -5.88 -5.75
C HIS A 264 -9.55 -5.56 -4.46
N GLY A 265 -9.11 -4.56 -3.67
CA GLY A 265 -9.84 -4.09 -2.49
C GLY A 265 -11.23 -3.54 -2.82
N LEU A 266 -11.37 -2.80 -3.94
CA LEU A 266 -12.65 -2.28 -4.42
C LEU A 266 -13.61 -3.38 -4.88
N ILE A 267 -13.10 -4.44 -5.52
CA ILE A 267 -13.87 -5.63 -5.90
C ILE A 267 -14.47 -6.29 -4.65
N ASN A 268 -13.66 -6.41 -3.60
CA ASN A 268 -14.05 -7.03 -2.33
C ASN A 268 -14.85 -6.11 -1.39
N ARG A 269 -15.15 -4.87 -1.80
CA ARG A 269 -15.89 -3.85 -1.02
C ARG A 269 -15.21 -3.46 0.30
N LYS A 270 -13.90 -3.30 0.24
CA LYS A 270 -13.05 -3.03 1.41
C LYS A 270 -12.28 -1.72 1.31
N LEU A 271 -12.46 -1.01 0.20
CA LEU A 271 -12.01 0.36 -0.09
C LEU A 271 -13.19 1.14 -0.67
#